data_AF-A0A2V5TEI9-F1
#
_entry.id   AF-A0A2V5TEI9-F1
#
_cell.length_a   1.000
_cell.length_b   1.000
_cell.length_c   1.000
_cell.angle_alpha   90.00
_cell.angle_beta   90.00
_cell.angle_gamma   90.00
#
_symmetry.space_group_name_H-M   'P 1'
#
loop_
_entity.id
_entity.type
_entity.pdbx_description
1 polymer ?
#
loop_
_entity_poly.entity_id
_entity_poly.type
_entity_poly.pdbx_seq_one_letter_code
_entity_poly.pdbx_strand_id
1 'polypeptide(L)'
;MRNISEPERPRQFIGCLLVVTLMPLAAGCDTMRDSTLTGRLWDPGEINRCLPAPKPNLKLYRTPDDKDVLVTYDELREKNDSIHRRAFFFQPNVHRLEAHKRPKFVSPDKVVELKLIRVAEAGNTNAPVREVIFARISGESQEFTLVWFGAELGPYALPVYVDRGSEIRRALLTPLATLGDVIVVVVIVAVVAGAIVGYGYAAGAGH
;
A
#
# COMPACT_ATOMS: atom_id res chain seq x y z
N MET A 1 -26.53 -58.03 32.66
CA MET A 1 -25.65 -57.34 31.69
C MET A 1 -26.53 -56.48 30.79
N ARG A 2 -26.54 -55.16 31.00
CA ARG A 2 -27.26 -54.21 30.12
C ARG A 2 -26.32 -53.90 28.95
N ASN A 3 -26.69 -54.34 27.75
CA ASN A 3 -26.05 -53.91 26.51
C ASN A 3 -26.39 -52.43 26.31
N ILE A 4 -25.38 -51.57 26.48
CA ILE A 4 -25.41 -50.18 26.05
C ILE A 4 -25.32 -50.25 24.52
N SER A 5 -26.45 -50.19 23.84
CA SER A 5 -26.48 -49.98 22.40
C SER A 5 -25.89 -48.60 22.11
N GLU A 6 -25.05 -48.50 21.07
CA GLU A 6 -24.43 -47.26 20.58
C GLU A 6 -25.36 -46.53 19.58
N PRO A 7 -26.15 -45.52 19.98
CA PRO A 7 -26.68 -44.51 19.06
C PRO A 7 -25.97 -43.15 19.19
N GLU A 8 -24.96 -43.02 20.07
CA GLU A 8 -24.32 -41.75 20.44
C GLU A 8 -23.29 -41.27 19.40
N ARG A 9 -22.46 -42.18 18.87
CA ARG A 9 -21.40 -41.88 17.88
C ARG A 9 -21.88 -41.12 16.63
N PRO A 10 -22.95 -41.55 15.94
CA PRO A 10 -23.37 -40.88 14.71
C PRO A 10 -23.93 -39.48 14.95
N ARG A 11 -24.65 -39.28 16.08
CA ARG A 11 -25.14 -37.96 16.50
C ARG A 11 -24.01 -37.00 16.84
N GLN A 12 -22.95 -37.51 17.47
CA GLN A 12 -21.72 -36.75 17.74
C GLN A 12 -21.01 -36.32 16.46
N PHE A 13 -20.90 -37.20 15.46
CA PHE A 13 -20.27 -36.85 14.17
C PHE A 13 -21.04 -35.78 13.40
N ILE A 14 -22.36 -35.91 13.31
CA ILE A 14 -23.23 -34.92 12.66
C ILE A 14 -23.19 -33.58 13.43
N GLY A 15 -23.19 -33.65 14.76
CA GLY A 15 -23.03 -32.47 15.62
C GLY A 15 -21.70 -31.76 15.40
N CYS A 16 -20.58 -32.49 15.35
CA CYS A 16 -19.26 -31.93 15.06
C CYS A 16 -19.19 -31.29 13.66
N LEU A 17 -19.80 -31.92 12.66
CA LEU A 17 -19.79 -31.41 11.28
C LEU A 17 -20.68 -30.16 11.11
N LEU A 18 -21.81 -30.11 11.82
CA LEU A 18 -22.64 -28.90 11.93
C LEU A 18 -21.93 -27.76 12.68
N VAL A 19 -21.21 -28.06 13.76
CA VAL A 19 -20.44 -27.05 14.50
C VAL A 19 -19.32 -26.46 13.64
N VAL A 20 -18.57 -27.29 12.91
CA VAL A 20 -17.50 -26.83 12.00
C VAL A 20 -18.05 -25.98 10.84
N THR A 21 -19.28 -26.24 10.38
CA THR A 21 -19.88 -25.56 9.23
C THR A 21 -20.71 -24.33 9.59
N LEU A 22 -21.24 -24.27 10.81
CA LEU A 22 -21.94 -23.11 11.36
C LEU A 22 -21.01 -22.14 12.09
N MET A 23 -19.80 -22.55 12.50
CA MET A 23 -18.83 -21.63 13.12
C MET A 23 -18.49 -20.41 12.24
N PRO A 24 -18.32 -20.51 10.91
CA PRO A 24 -18.12 -19.34 10.06
C PRO A 24 -19.32 -18.40 9.96
N LEU A 25 -20.54 -18.89 10.24
CA LEU A 25 -21.78 -18.12 10.24
C LEU A 25 -22.08 -17.48 11.61
N ALA A 26 -21.58 -18.08 12.69
CA ALA A 26 -21.72 -17.59 14.06
C ALA A 26 -20.60 -16.62 14.48
N ALA A 27 -19.46 -16.65 13.80
CA ALA A 27 -18.33 -15.77 14.06
C ALA A 27 -18.57 -14.43 13.32
N GLY A 28 -18.50 -13.31 14.06
CA GLY A 28 -18.92 -11.99 13.59
C GLY A 28 -18.12 -11.43 12.40
N CYS A 29 -18.43 -10.19 12.05
CA CYS A 29 -17.86 -9.50 10.87
C CYS A 29 -16.32 -9.52 10.83
N ASP A 30 -15.66 -9.52 12.00
CA ASP A 30 -14.20 -9.56 12.11
C ASP A 30 -13.62 -10.91 11.65
N THR A 31 -14.29 -12.02 11.95
CA THR A 31 -13.83 -13.35 11.56
C THR A 31 -14.03 -13.59 10.07
N MET A 32 -15.11 -13.08 9.47
CA MET A 32 -15.27 -13.11 8.01
C MET A 32 -14.22 -12.26 7.29
N ARG A 33 -13.75 -11.16 7.90
CA ARG A 33 -12.69 -10.32 7.31
C ARG A 33 -11.36 -11.06 7.21
N ASP A 34 -11.00 -11.80 8.25
CA ASP A 34 -9.75 -12.59 8.27
C ASP A 34 -9.84 -13.87 7.44
N SER A 35 -11.05 -14.42 7.29
CA SER A 35 -11.29 -15.72 6.63
C SER A 35 -11.52 -15.63 5.12
N THR A 36 -11.91 -14.47 4.60
CA THR A 36 -12.23 -14.28 3.18
C THR A 36 -11.07 -13.62 2.42
N LEU A 37 -10.86 -14.02 1.17
CA LEU A 37 -9.90 -13.39 0.27
C LEU A 37 -10.26 -11.93 0.05
N THR A 38 -11.54 -11.61 -0.07
CA THR A 38 -12.01 -10.23 -0.26
C THR A 38 -11.83 -9.41 1.02
N GLY A 39 -12.06 -10.01 2.19
CA GLY A 39 -11.81 -9.39 3.49
C GLY A 39 -10.34 -9.04 3.71
N ARG A 40 -9.43 -9.97 3.39
CA ARG A 40 -7.97 -9.74 3.42
C ARG A 40 -7.51 -8.73 2.38
N LEU A 41 -8.13 -8.71 1.20
CA LEU A 41 -7.80 -7.75 0.14
C LEU A 41 -8.10 -6.30 0.57
N TRP A 42 -9.20 -6.10 1.29
CA TRP A 42 -9.70 -4.81 1.80
C TRP A 42 -9.43 -4.60 3.29
N ASP A 43 -8.51 -5.37 3.86
CA ASP A 43 -8.06 -5.15 5.23
C ASP A 43 -7.46 -3.74 5.33
N PRO A 44 -7.91 -2.88 6.28
CA PRO A 44 -7.47 -1.52 6.39
C PRO A 44 -6.10 -1.47 7.09
N GLY A 45 -5.50 -2.65 7.37
CA GLY A 45 -4.18 -2.83 7.93
C GLY A 45 -3.22 -1.81 7.32
N GLU A 46 -2.60 -1.06 8.23
CA GLU A 46 -1.72 0.09 8.05
C GLU A 46 -1.88 0.84 6.72
N ILE A 47 -2.48 2.04 6.79
CA ILE A 47 -2.50 2.99 5.68
C ILE A 47 -1.06 3.13 5.17
N ASN A 48 -0.77 2.54 4.01
CA ASN A 48 0.59 2.53 3.48
C ASN A 48 0.99 3.95 3.08
N ARG A 49 1.94 4.55 3.80
CA ARG A 49 2.47 5.86 3.46
C ARG A 49 3.77 5.73 2.68
N CYS A 50 3.96 6.70 1.81
CA CYS A 50 5.23 7.04 1.22
C CYS A 50 5.83 8.18 2.05
N LEU A 51 7.02 7.96 2.56
CA LEU A 51 7.79 8.89 3.38
C LEU A 51 9.11 9.24 2.67
N PRO A 52 9.74 10.37 2.99
CA PRO A 52 11.16 10.55 2.69
C PRO A 52 11.98 9.46 3.37
N ALA A 53 12.97 8.88 2.68
CA ALA A 53 13.88 7.95 3.33
C ALA A 53 14.68 8.66 4.43
N PRO A 54 15.17 7.96 5.47
CA PRO A 54 16.01 8.55 6.53
C PRO A 54 17.23 9.29 5.99
N LYS A 55 17.77 8.82 4.85
CA LYS A 55 18.77 9.52 4.05
C LYS A 55 18.19 9.71 2.65
N PRO A 56 17.46 10.82 2.39
CA PRO A 56 16.70 10.98 1.16
C PRO A 56 17.58 11.31 -0.06
N ASN A 57 18.91 11.45 0.08
CA ASN A 57 19.83 11.78 -1.01
C ASN A 57 19.28 12.90 -1.92
N LEU A 58 18.78 13.97 -1.28
CA LEU A 58 18.12 15.09 -1.93
C LEU A 58 19.10 15.78 -2.89
N LYS A 59 18.67 15.98 -4.13
CA LYS A 59 19.43 16.72 -5.15
C LYS A 59 18.48 17.63 -5.92
N LEU A 60 18.90 18.88 -6.08
CA LEU A 60 18.17 19.89 -6.81
C LEU A 60 18.91 20.23 -8.11
N TYR A 61 18.15 20.34 -9.18
CA TYR A 61 18.67 20.68 -10.50
C TYR A 61 17.79 21.74 -11.14
N ARG A 62 18.38 22.79 -11.69
CA ARG A 62 17.65 23.82 -12.44
C ARG A 62 17.55 23.45 -13.92
N THR A 63 16.47 23.89 -14.54
CA THR A 63 16.31 23.82 -15.99
C THR A 63 17.24 24.81 -16.70
N PRO A 64 17.65 24.57 -17.96
CA PRO A 64 18.53 25.48 -18.70
C PRO A 64 17.98 26.90 -18.88
N ASP A 65 16.66 27.05 -18.82
CA ASP A 65 15.96 28.33 -18.95
C ASP A 65 15.73 29.03 -17.60
N ASP A 66 16.25 28.47 -16.49
CA ASP A 66 16.12 28.99 -15.12
C ASP A 66 14.65 29.25 -14.71
N LYS A 67 13.69 28.51 -15.28
CA LYS A 67 12.25 28.64 -14.99
C LYS A 67 11.73 27.66 -13.95
N ASP A 68 12.43 26.55 -13.73
CA ASP A 68 12.01 25.53 -12.79
C ASP A 68 13.20 24.82 -12.15
N VAL A 69 12.92 24.17 -11.02
CA VAL A 69 13.88 23.34 -10.29
C VAL A 69 13.30 21.93 -10.18
N LEU A 70 13.99 20.97 -10.76
CA LEU A 70 13.75 19.57 -10.52
C LEU A 70 14.31 19.18 -9.15
N VAL A 71 13.41 18.69 -8.29
CA VAL A 71 13.74 18.11 -7.00
C VAL A 71 13.76 16.60 -7.14
N THR A 72 14.86 15.97 -6.75
CA THR A 72 14.99 14.52 -6.74
C THR A 72 15.37 14.02 -5.35
N TYR A 73 14.75 12.94 -4.90
CA TYR A 73 14.98 12.36 -3.58
C TYR A 73 14.61 10.88 -3.55
N ASP A 74 15.04 10.18 -2.52
CA ASP A 74 14.73 8.80 -2.23
C ASP A 74 13.54 8.72 -1.27
N GLU A 75 12.49 8.05 -1.71
CA GLU A 75 11.24 7.79 -0.98
C GLU A 75 11.28 6.38 -0.39
N LEU A 76 10.90 6.24 0.88
CA LEU A 76 10.64 4.97 1.56
C LEU A 76 9.15 4.65 1.50
N ARG A 77 8.81 3.42 1.11
CA ARG A 77 7.43 2.91 1.23
C ARG A 77 7.31 2.05 2.48
N GLU A 78 6.42 2.43 3.40
CA GLU A 78 6.17 1.66 4.64
C GLU A 78 5.77 0.21 4.36
N LYS A 79 5.04 -0.03 3.27
CA LYS A 79 4.51 -1.36 2.93
C LYS A 79 5.56 -2.48 2.91
N ASN A 80 6.76 -2.16 2.46
CA ASN A 80 7.77 -3.16 2.11
C ASN A 80 9.21 -2.65 2.31
N ASP A 81 9.37 -1.54 3.02
CA ASP A 81 10.63 -0.84 3.25
C ASP A 81 11.47 -0.57 1.99
N SER A 82 10.80 -0.49 0.83
CA SER A 82 11.51 -0.29 -0.43
C SER A 82 11.80 1.18 -0.69
N ILE A 83 13.03 1.45 -1.13
CA ILE A 83 13.49 2.78 -1.51
C ILE A 83 13.27 3.02 -3.00
N HIS A 84 12.66 4.15 -3.34
CA HIS A 84 12.38 4.57 -4.72
C HIS A 84 12.91 5.97 -4.98
N ARG A 85 13.70 6.14 -6.05
CA ARG A 85 14.07 7.47 -6.53
C ARG A 85 12.85 8.15 -7.14
N ARG A 86 12.51 9.34 -6.64
CA ARG A 86 11.45 10.20 -7.14
C ARG A 86 12.03 11.50 -7.66
N ALA A 87 11.36 12.06 -8.66
CA ALA A 87 11.70 13.35 -9.25
C ALA A 87 10.42 14.12 -9.53
N PHE A 88 10.39 15.41 -9.20
CA PHE A 88 9.28 16.30 -9.54
C PHE A 88 9.79 17.73 -9.75
N PHE A 89 9.07 18.49 -10.58
CA PHE A 89 9.34 19.91 -10.78
C PHE A 89 8.72 20.76 -9.68
N PHE A 90 9.48 21.69 -9.12
CA PHE A 90 9.10 22.47 -7.95
C PHE A 90 7.90 23.38 -8.23
N GLN A 91 7.98 24.26 -9.25
CA GLN A 91 6.97 25.29 -9.53
C GLN A 91 5.55 24.71 -9.67
N PRO A 92 5.30 23.68 -10.51
CA PRO A 92 3.97 23.09 -10.65
C PRO A 92 3.45 22.35 -9.41
N ASN A 93 4.32 22.07 -8.44
CA ASN A 93 4.02 21.26 -7.26
C ASN A 93 4.01 22.04 -5.95
N VAL A 94 4.36 23.33 -5.93
CA VAL A 94 4.41 24.16 -4.69
C VAL A 94 3.14 24.01 -3.85
N HIS A 95 1.97 24.28 -4.43
CA HIS A 95 0.69 24.14 -3.72
C HIS A 95 0.39 22.72 -3.23
N ARG A 96 0.94 21.69 -3.89
CA ARG A 96 0.78 20.29 -3.46
C ARG A 96 1.70 19.99 -2.27
N LEU A 97 2.91 20.53 -2.26
CA LEU A 97 3.84 20.41 -1.14
C LEU A 97 3.26 21.08 0.11
N GLU A 98 2.77 22.31 -0.02
CA GLU A 98 2.09 23.04 1.08
C GLU A 98 0.88 22.26 1.61
N ALA A 99 0.10 21.67 0.70
CA ALA A 99 -1.06 20.86 1.06
C ALA A 99 -0.73 19.42 1.51
N HIS A 100 0.56 19.06 1.66
CA HIS A 100 1.01 17.71 2.02
C HIS A 100 0.41 16.62 1.10
N LYS A 101 0.27 16.94 -0.19
CA LYS A 101 -0.26 16.04 -1.21
C LYS A 101 0.88 15.46 -2.04
N ARG A 102 0.69 14.21 -2.48
CA ARG A 102 1.56 13.52 -3.45
C ARG A 102 1.92 14.46 -4.62
N PRO A 103 3.19 14.73 -4.94
CA PRO A 103 3.55 15.51 -6.12
C PRO A 103 3.20 14.82 -7.44
N LYS A 104 3.18 15.60 -8.52
CA LYS A 104 3.20 15.07 -9.89
C LYS A 104 4.64 14.67 -10.23
N PHE A 105 4.95 13.40 -9.99
CA PHE A 105 6.26 12.86 -10.32
C PHE A 105 6.48 12.76 -11.83
N VAL A 106 7.73 12.98 -12.24
CA VAL A 106 8.21 12.77 -13.60
C VAL A 106 8.99 11.46 -13.67
N SER A 107 8.98 10.81 -14.83
CA SER A 107 9.77 9.59 -15.03
C SER A 107 11.27 9.94 -15.14
N PRO A 108 12.16 9.12 -14.57
CA PRO A 108 13.61 9.33 -14.67
C PRO A 108 14.10 9.44 -16.12
N ASP A 109 13.50 8.68 -17.04
CA ASP A 109 13.90 8.68 -18.45
C ASP A 109 13.71 10.05 -19.11
N LYS A 110 12.62 10.75 -18.75
CA LYS A 110 12.34 12.12 -19.23
C LYS A 110 13.28 13.15 -18.61
N VAL A 111 13.86 12.84 -17.46
CA VAL A 111 14.81 13.72 -16.76
C VAL A 111 16.19 13.68 -17.40
N VAL A 112 16.62 12.53 -17.93
CA VAL A 112 17.94 12.36 -18.57
C VAL A 112 18.07 13.18 -19.86
N GLU A 113 16.99 13.34 -20.61
CA GLU A 113 16.95 14.15 -21.84
C GLU A 113 17.08 15.65 -21.55
N LEU A 114 16.70 16.07 -20.34
CA LEU A 114 16.78 17.46 -19.92
C LEU A 114 18.22 17.73 -19.47
N LYS A 115 18.89 18.68 -20.14
CA LYS A 115 20.26 19.12 -19.81
C LYS A 115 20.30 19.91 -18.50
N LEU A 116 19.93 19.27 -17.40
CA LEU A 116 19.73 19.89 -16.10
C LEU A 116 21.06 20.28 -15.46
N ILE A 117 21.08 21.43 -14.82
CA ILE A 117 22.26 21.98 -14.14
C ILE A 117 22.06 21.78 -12.65
N ARG A 118 23.04 21.19 -11.95
CA ARG A 118 22.94 21.01 -10.49
C ARG A 118 22.91 22.39 -9.81
N VAL A 119 21.99 22.57 -8.86
CA VAL A 119 21.88 23.78 -8.03
C VAL A 119 22.96 23.74 -6.96
N ALA A 120 23.68 24.84 -6.72
CA ALA A 120 24.65 24.91 -5.63
C ALA A 120 23.96 24.97 -4.26
N GLU A 121 24.60 24.34 -3.28
CA GLU A 121 24.17 24.36 -1.88
C GLU A 121 24.70 25.60 -1.17
N ALA A 122 23.80 26.36 -0.53
CA ALA A 122 24.16 27.55 0.22
C ALA A 122 25.00 27.17 1.46
N GLY A 123 26.26 27.61 1.50
CA GLY A 123 27.20 27.37 2.62
C GLY A 123 28.47 26.60 2.23
N ASN A 124 28.47 25.91 1.10
CA ASN A 124 29.66 25.26 0.55
C ASN A 124 30.41 26.25 -0.37
N THR A 125 31.22 27.10 0.26
CA THR A 125 32.35 27.91 -0.27
C THR A 125 32.51 28.09 -1.78
N ASN A 126 32.50 29.36 -2.21
CA ASN A 126 32.91 29.89 -3.53
C ASN A 126 32.00 29.59 -4.73
N ALA A 127 30.69 29.37 -4.54
CA ALA A 127 29.77 29.41 -5.66
C ALA A 127 29.85 30.78 -6.35
N PRO A 128 30.15 30.85 -7.66
CA PRO A 128 30.30 32.12 -8.34
C PRO A 128 29.00 32.92 -8.23
N VAL A 129 29.11 34.21 -7.97
CA VAL A 129 28.03 35.22 -7.84
C VAL A 129 27.05 35.26 -9.04
N ARG A 130 27.29 34.44 -10.07
CA ARG A 130 26.42 34.24 -11.23
C ARG A 130 25.35 33.15 -11.05
N GLU A 131 25.38 32.36 -9.99
CA GLU A 131 24.30 31.41 -9.75
C GLU A 131 23.06 32.12 -9.20
N VAL A 132 21.99 32.02 -9.97
CA VAL A 132 20.70 32.70 -9.76
C VAL A 132 19.82 31.97 -8.74
N ILE A 133 20.07 30.67 -8.54
CA ILE A 133 19.28 29.79 -7.70
C ILE A 133 20.22 29.01 -6.78
N PHE A 134 19.98 29.06 -5.47
CA PHE A 134 20.65 28.25 -4.46
C PHE A 134 19.64 27.38 -3.71
N ALA A 135 20.11 26.29 -3.12
CA ALA A 135 19.32 25.49 -2.19
C ALA A 135 20.00 25.45 -0.82
N ARG A 136 19.24 25.71 0.25
CA ARG A 136 19.66 25.38 1.62
C ARG A 136 18.97 24.08 2.00
N ILE A 137 19.74 23.03 2.19
CA ILE A 137 19.23 21.72 2.60
C ILE A 137 19.38 21.63 4.12
N SER A 138 18.29 21.31 4.82
CA SER A 138 18.33 21.08 6.27
C SER A 138 19.15 19.83 6.59
N GLY A 139 19.74 19.71 7.78
CA GLY A 139 20.73 18.67 8.10
C GLY A 139 20.28 17.23 7.82
N GLU A 140 19.02 16.91 8.12
CA GLU A 140 18.42 15.59 7.83
C GLU A 140 18.03 15.41 6.34
N SER A 141 18.27 16.41 5.50
CA SER A 141 17.88 16.48 4.08
C SER A 141 16.38 16.27 3.82
N GLN A 142 15.55 16.42 4.85
CA GLN A 142 14.09 16.27 4.76
C GLN A 142 13.38 17.56 4.36
N GLU A 143 14.07 18.69 4.44
CA GLU A 143 13.55 19.99 4.06
C GLU A 143 14.58 20.74 3.22
N PHE A 144 14.07 21.59 2.33
CA PHE A 144 14.89 22.48 1.54
C PHE A 144 14.27 23.87 1.42
N THR A 145 15.12 24.88 1.36
CA THR A 145 14.74 26.26 1.02
C THR A 145 15.41 26.61 -0.28
N LEU A 146 14.65 27.15 -1.24
CA LEU A 146 15.19 27.64 -2.50
C LEU A 146 15.42 29.14 -2.37
N VAL A 147 16.62 29.62 -2.68
CA VAL A 147 16.88 31.05 -2.84
C VAL A 147 16.88 31.33 -4.33
N TRP A 148 15.91 32.08 -4.82
CA TRP A 148 15.70 32.35 -6.23
C TRP A 148 15.80 33.86 -6.50
N PHE A 149 16.81 34.28 -7.26
CA PHE A 149 17.11 35.71 -7.51
C PHE A 149 17.19 36.53 -6.20
N GLY A 150 17.70 35.93 -5.12
CA GLY A 150 17.79 36.56 -3.80
C GLY A 150 16.51 36.51 -2.95
N ALA A 151 15.39 36.02 -3.50
CA ALA A 151 14.18 35.75 -2.73
C ALA A 151 14.23 34.33 -2.13
N GLU A 152 14.05 34.21 -0.81
CA GLU A 152 13.93 32.90 -0.16
C GLU A 152 12.50 32.35 -0.35
N LEU A 153 12.41 31.13 -0.88
CA LEU A 153 11.19 30.34 -1.06
C LEU A 153 11.32 29.09 -0.18
N GLY A 154 10.56 29.06 0.92
CA GLY A 154 10.51 27.91 1.82
C GLY A 154 10.58 28.31 3.30
N PRO A 155 10.82 27.33 4.20
CA PRO A 155 11.21 25.95 3.92
C PRO A 155 10.08 25.07 3.36
N TYR A 156 10.44 24.11 2.50
CA TYR A 156 9.55 23.08 2.00
C TYR A 156 10.00 21.70 2.50
N ALA A 157 9.10 20.99 3.17
CA ALA A 157 9.33 19.61 3.56
C ALA A 157 9.14 18.64 2.38
N LEU A 158 9.92 17.56 2.38
CA LEU A 158 9.72 16.46 1.46
C LEU A 158 8.35 15.79 1.73
N PRO A 159 7.65 15.37 0.68
CA PRO A 159 6.24 15.02 0.78
C PRO A 159 6.03 13.70 1.52
N VAL A 160 5.06 13.70 2.43
CA VAL A 160 4.50 12.50 3.06
C VAL A 160 3.08 12.32 2.52
N TYR A 161 2.77 11.15 1.96
CA TYR A 161 1.45 10.92 1.35
C TYR A 161 1.06 9.43 1.35
N VAL A 162 -0.24 9.15 1.21
CA VAL A 162 -0.78 7.79 1.15
C VAL A 162 -0.60 7.17 -0.25
N ASP A 163 -0.13 5.92 -0.33
CA ASP A 163 0.01 5.20 -1.59
C ASP A 163 -1.35 4.70 -2.12
N ARG A 164 -2.00 5.53 -2.93
CA ARG A 164 -3.26 5.19 -3.64
C ARG A 164 -3.12 4.10 -4.69
N GLY A 165 -1.89 3.72 -5.10
CA GLY A 165 -1.70 2.63 -6.06
C GLY A 165 -2.23 1.29 -5.54
N SER A 166 -2.25 1.13 -4.21
CA SER A 166 -2.81 -0.04 -3.55
C SER A 166 -4.33 -0.16 -3.74
N GLU A 167 -5.08 0.95 -3.73
CA GLU A 167 -6.54 0.97 -3.90
C GLU A 167 -6.96 0.50 -5.28
N ILE A 168 -6.29 0.97 -6.33
CA ILE A 168 -6.61 0.57 -7.72
C ILE A 168 -6.35 -0.94 -7.90
N ARG A 169 -5.24 -1.45 -7.35
CA ARG A 169 -4.93 -2.88 -7.39
C ARG A 169 -5.96 -3.70 -6.61
N ARG A 170 -6.40 -3.22 -5.43
CA ARG A 170 -7.47 -3.85 -4.65
C ARG A 170 -8.78 -3.90 -5.44
N ALA A 171 -9.18 -2.78 -6.04
CA ALA A 171 -10.38 -2.72 -6.89
C ALA A 171 -10.30 -3.71 -8.06
N LEU A 172 -9.15 -3.81 -8.75
CA LEU A 172 -8.95 -4.73 -9.87
C LEU A 172 -8.99 -6.21 -9.43
N LEU A 173 -8.47 -6.52 -8.24
CA LEU A 173 -8.44 -7.89 -7.72
C LEU A 173 -9.73 -8.29 -7.00
N THR A 174 -10.66 -7.36 -6.78
CA THR A 174 -11.91 -7.62 -6.05
C THR A 174 -12.77 -8.68 -6.75
N PRO A 175 -13.00 -8.65 -8.08
CA PRO A 175 -13.77 -9.70 -8.75
C PRO A 175 -13.13 -11.09 -8.59
N LEU A 176 -11.80 -11.17 -8.65
CA LEU A 176 -11.07 -12.43 -8.49
C LEU A 176 -11.16 -12.96 -7.05
N ALA A 177 -10.99 -12.09 -6.05
CA ALA A 177 -11.12 -12.45 -4.65
C ALA A 177 -12.56 -12.92 -4.33
N THR A 178 -13.56 -12.22 -4.87
CA THR A 178 -14.98 -12.56 -4.71
C THR A 178 -15.27 -13.95 -5.28
N LEU A 179 -14.73 -14.27 -6.48
CA LEU A 179 -14.89 -15.59 -7.08
C LEU A 179 -14.27 -16.69 -6.20
N GLY A 180 -13.08 -16.44 -5.65
CA GLY A 180 -12.43 -17.37 -4.73
C GLY A 180 -13.25 -17.62 -3.47
N ASP A 181 -13.82 -16.57 -2.88
CA ASP A 181 -14.70 -16.69 -1.71
C ASP A 181 -15.96 -17.53 -2.03
N VAL A 182 -16.59 -17.31 -3.19
CA VAL A 182 -17.75 -18.10 -3.64
C VAL A 182 -17.40 -19.58 -3.82
N ILE A 183 -16.25 -19.89 -4.43
CA ILE A 183 -15.80 -21.27 -4.62
C ILE A 183 -15.62 -21.97 -3.28
N VAL A 184 -14.99 -21.32 -2.30
CA VAL A 184 -14.80 -21.89 -0.95
C VAL A 184 -16.16 -22.21 -0.32
N VAL A 185 -17.13 -21.30 -0.39
CA VAL A 185 -18.48 -21.53 0.13
C VAL A 185 -19.17 -22.70 -0.57
N VAL A 186 -19.12 -22.77 -1.90
CA VAL A 186 -19.74 -23.86 -2.68
C VAL A 186 -19.12 -25.21 -2.34
N VAL A 187 -17.79 -25.30 -2.20
CA VAL A 187 -17.10 -26.54 -1.83
C VAL A 187 -17.51 -26.99 -0.44
N ILE A 188 -17.58 -26.07 0.54
CA ILE A 188 -18.04 -26.40 1.89
C ILE A 188 -19.47 -26.95 1.84
N VAL A 189 -20.39 -26.27 1.16
CA VAL A 189 -21.78 -26.72 1.04
C VAL A 189 -21.89 -28.09 0.37
N ALA A 190 -21.14 -28.32 -0.71
CA ALA A 190 -21.14 -29.60 -1.42
C ALA A 190 -20.60 -30.76 -0.56
N VAL A 191 -19.51 -30.53 0.18
CA VAL A 191 -18.95 -31.53 1.11
C VAL A 191 -19.96 -31.88 2.20
N VAL A 192 -20.64 -30.88 2.76
CA VAL A 192 -21.66 -31.08 3.80
C VAL A 192 -22.86 -31.84 3.27
N ALA A 193 -23.39 -31.42 2.12
CA ALA A 193 -24.51 -32.10 1.47
C ALA A 193 -24.13 -33.54 1.12
N GLY A 194 -22.94 -33.77 0.56
CA GLY A 194 -22.42 -35.10 0.25
C GLY A 194 -22.27 -35.98 1.50
N ALA A 195 -21.77 -35.44 2.60
CA ALA A 195 -21.67 -36.15 3.87
C ALA A 195 -23.04 -36.53 4.43
N ILE A 196 -24.02 -35.61 4.40
CA ILE A 196 -25.39 -35.87 4.85
C ILE A 196 -26.06 -36.95 3.99
N VAL A 197 -25.95 -36.84 2.67
CA VAL A 197 -26.53 -37.80 1.72
C VAL A 197 -25.86 -39.17 1.87
N GLY A 198 -24.53 -39.23 1.85
CA GLY A 198 -23.77 -40.47 2.03
C GLY A 198 -24.08 -41.16 3.35
N TYR A 199 -24.22 -40.39 4.43
CA TYR A 199 -24.64 -40.91 5.73
C TYR A 199 -26.08 -41.44 5.70
N GLY A 200 -27.02 -40.73 5.08
CA GLY A 200 -28.40 -41.18 4.91
C GLY A 200 -28.51 -42.50 4.16
N TYR A 201 -27.72 -42.67 3.09
CA TYR A 201 -27.63 -43.93 2.36
C TYR A 201 -27.03 -45.07 3.19
N ALA A 202 -25.94 -44.82 3.92
CA ALA A 202 -25.31 -45.82 4.77
C ALA A 202 -26.20 -46.26 5.94
N ALA A 203 -27.00 -45.34 6.50
CA ALA A 203 -27.95 -45.65 7.58
C ALA A 203 -29.21 -46.36 7.07
N GLY A 204 -29.64 -46.12 5.83
CA GLY A 204 -30.81 -46.76 5.23
C GLY A 204 -30.56 -48.16 4.64
N ALA A 205 -29.31 -48.48 4.25
CA ALA A 205 -28.94 -49.76 3.65
C ALA A 205 -28.68 -50.90 4.68
N GLY A 206 -28.86 -50.62 5.97
CA GLY A 206 -28.65 -51.57 7.08
C GLY A 206 -29.90 -52.26 7.62
N HIS A 207 -31.03 -52.18 6.93
CA HIS A 207 -32.30 -52.84 7.28
C HIS A 207 -32.67 -53.96 6.31
#